data_AF-A0A5C7Z681-F1
#
_entry.id   AF-A0A5C7Z681-F1
#
_cell.length_a   1.000
_cell.length_b   1.000
_cell.length_c   1.000
_cell.angle_alpha   90.00
_cell.angle_beta   90.00
_cell.angle_gamma   90.00
#
_symmetry.space_group_name_H-M   'P 1'
#
loop_
_entity.id
_entity.type
_entity.pdbx_description
1 polymer ?
#
loop_
_entity_poly.entity_id
_entity_poly.type
_entity_poly.pdbx_seq_one_letter_code
_entity_poly.pdbx_strand_id
1 'polypeptide(L)'
;MKKIFFSLLLLFSFSTIAFAQEGKSNDNDPKTLAKSELSALVKEIPLESSLENGIFSLLVYKHQALSKATTEKERNQIYETIKSKLEGTFSPDVFRKLKNNKALYENLIK
;
A
#
# COMPACT_ATOMS: atom_id res chain seq x y z
N MET A 1 -23.71 -44.76 -40.48
CA MET A 1 -24.16 -43.53 -41.17
C MET A 1 -24.71 -42.55 -40.15
N LYS A 2 -24.36 -41.25 -40.29
CA LYS A 2 -24.98 -40.07 -39.64
C LYS A 2 -24.73 -39.96 -38.11
N LYS A 3 -24.31 -38.84 -37.52
CA LYS A 3 -24.01 -37.46 -37.94
C LYS A 3 -23.02 -36.87 -36.92
N ILE A 4 -22.14 -36.02 -37.42
CA ILE A 4 -21.35 -35.05 -36.66
C ILE A 4 -22.29 -34.03 -36.04
N PHE A 5 -22.03 -33.58 -34.80
CA PHE A 5 -22.25 -32.19 -34.42
C PHE A 5 -21.18 -31.72 -33.43
N PHE A 6 -20.20 -31.01 -33.98
CA PHE A 6 -19.47 -29.96 -33.29
C PHE A 6 -20.48 -28.90 -32.83
N SER A 7 -20.47 -28.53 -31.55
CA SER A 7 -21.05 -27.26 -31.11
C SER A 7 -20.24 -26.73 -29.93
N LEU A 8 -19.19 -26.00 -30.29
CA LEU A 8 -18.91 -24.63 -29.86
C LEU A 8 -19.73 -24.16 -28.63
N LEU A 9 -19.27 -24.46 -27.41
CA LEU A 9 -19.50 -23.57 -26.28
C LEU A 9 -18.25 -22.69 -26.11
N LEU A 10 -18.21 -21.70 -27.00
CA LEU A 10 -17.54 -20.43 -26.76
C LEU A 10 -18.30 -19.72 -25.62
N LEU A 11 -17.57 -18.89 -24.86
CA LEU A 11 -18.08 -17.86 -23.92
C LEU A 11 -18.30 -18.29 -22.46
N PHE A 12 -17.19 -18.49 -21.74
CA PHE A 12 -17.00 -17.77 -20.49
C PHE A 12 -15.58 -17.23 -20.44
N SER A 13 -15.35 -16.19 -21.24
CA SER A 13 -14.34 -15.20 -20.95
C SER A 13 -14.66 -14.63 -19.58
N PHE A 14 -14.01 -15.16 -18.54
CA PHE A 14 -13.82 -14.41 -17.30
C PHE A 14 -13.12 -13.13 -17.72
N SER A 15 -13.90 -12.06 -17.88
CA SER A 15 -13.41 -10.71 -17.70
C SER A 15 -12.95 -10.64 -16.25
N THR A 16 -11.74 -11.12 -15.98
CA THR A 16 -10.92 -10.48 -14.97
C THR A 16 -10.92 -9.03 -15.41
N ILE A 17 -11.69 -8.21 -14.69
CA ILE A 17 -11.58 -6.76 -14.76
C ILE A 17 -10.17 -6.48 -14.26
N ALA A 18 -9.21 -6.59 -15.17
CA ALA A 18 -7.88 -6.08 -15.02
C ALA A 18 -8.03 -4.55 -15.09
N PHE A 19 -8.42 -3.96 -13.97
CA PHE A 19 -8.08 -2.56 -13.68
C PHE A 19 -6.57 -2.51 -13.42
N ALA A 20 -5.79 -2.72 -14.47
CA ALA A 20 -4.35 -2.62 -14.49
C ALA A 20 -3.90 -2.13 -15.86
N GLN A 21 -4.61 -1.14 -16.40
CA GLN A 21 -4.20 -0.50 -17.64
C GLN A 21 -4.61 0.98 -17.66
N GLU A 22 -4.15 1.73 -16.67
CA GLU A 22 -4.06 3.19 -16.79
C GLU A 22 -2.69 3.66 -16.28
N GLY A 23 -1.86 4.05 -17.25
CA GLY A 23 -0.60 4.76 -17.03
C GLY A 23 0.57 3.86 -16.62
N LYS A 24 1.72 4.07 -17.24
CA LYS A 24 3.01 3.63 -16.71
C LYS A 24 3.30 4.40 -15.41
N SER A 25 2.52 4.13 -14.37
CA SER A 25 2.92 4.43 -13.00
C SER A 25 4.11 3.52 -12.78
N ASN A 26 5.29 4.08 -12.54
CA ASN A 26 6.39 3.27 -12.07
C ASN A 26 5.90 2.66 -10.76
N ASP A 27 5.60 1.36 -10.72
CA ASP A 27 5.09 0.67 -9.52
C ASP A 27 6.07 0.80 -8.33
N ASN A 28 7.31 1.22 -8.61
CA ASN A 28 8.34 1.54 -7.64
C ASN A 28 8.49 3.05 -7.34
N ASP A 29 7.60 3.91 -7.84
CA ASP A 29 7.63 5.33 -7.51
C ASP A 29 7.23 5.54 -6.03
N PRO A 30 8.07 6.24 -5.24
CA PRO A 30 7.80 6.48 -3.83
C PRO A 30 6.43 7.11 -3.53
N LYS A 31 5.89 7.94 -4.43
CA LYS A 31 4.57 8.57 -4.21
C LYS A 31 3.44 7.59 -4.48
N THR A 32 3.57 6.73 -5.49
CA THR A 32 2.59 5.67 -5.77
C THR A 32 2.49 4.70 -4.58
N LEU A 33 3.62 4.23 -4.07
CA LEU A 33 3.66 3.33 -2.91
C LEU A 33 3.11 4.00 -1.65
N ALA A 34 3.54 5.24 -1.36
CA ALA A 34 3.02 6.01 -0.23
C ALA A 34 1.51 6.25 -0.31
N LYS A 35 0.97 6.50 -1.51
CA LYS A 35 -0.47 6.71 -1.72
C LYS A 35 -1.25 5.42 -1.46
N SER A 36 -0.72 4.27 -1.87
CA SER A 36 -1.32 2.95 -1.61
C SER A 36 -1.40 2.67 -0.10
N GLU A 37 -0.30 2.89 0.61
CA GLU A 37 -0.21 2.71 2.05
C GLU A 37 -1.13 3.67 2.82
N LEU A 38 -1.18 4.94 2.43
CA LEU A 38 -2.09 5.92 3.01
C LEU A 38 -3.55 5.54 2.76
N SER A 39 -3.89 5.09 1.55
CA SER A 39 -5.25 4.63 1.20
C SER A 39 -5.70 3.47 2.11
N ALA A 40 -4.82 2.50 2.35
CA ALA A 40 -5.08 1.42 3.28
C ALA A 40 -5.29 1.92 4.72
N LEU A 41 -4.53 2.93 5.15
CA LEU A 41 -4.67 3.54 6.47
C LEU A 41 -6.00 4.29 6.64
N VAL A 42 -6.32 5.22 5.72
CA VAL A 42 -7.51 6.07 5.85
C VAL A 42 -8.82 5.29 5.76
N LYS A 43 -8.79 4.12 5.09
CA LYS A 43 -9.92 3.20 5.02
C LYS A 43 -10.28 2.61 6.38
N GLU A 44 -9.28 2.35 7.22
CA GLU A 44 -9.45 1.73 8.55
C GLU A 44 -9.53 2.78 9.66
N ILE A 45 -8.80 3.88 9.50
CA ILE A 45 -8.68 4.97 10.46
C ILE A 45 -8.83 6.28 9.70
N PRO A 46 -10.05 6.86 9.67
CA PRO A 46 -10.27 8.17 9.07
C PRO A 46 -9.39 9.23 9.75
N LEU A 47 -8.74 10.06 8.93
CA LEU A 47 -7.81 11.10 9.39
C LEU A 47 -8.29 12.48 8.91
N GLU A 48 -7.91 13.51 9.65
CA GLU A 48 -8.07 14.90 9.20
C GLU A 48 -7.13 15.19 8.02
N SER A 49 -7.53 16.02 7.06
CA SER A 49 -6.76 16.25 5.82
C SER A 49 -5.33 16.78 6.06
N SER A 50 -5.10 17.54 7.14
CA SER A 50 -3.76 18.01 7.51
C SER A 50 -2.85 16.87 7.95
N LEU A 51 -3.41 15.91 8.70
CA LEU A 51 -2.73 14.72 9.16
C LEU A 51 -2.46 13.76 8.00
N GLU A 52 -3.42 13.57 7.08
CA GLU A 52 -3.23 12.77 5.86
C GLU A 52 -2.03 13.25 5.03
N ASN A 53 -1.92 14.56 4.81
CA ASN A 53 -0.80 15.14 4.07
C ASN A 53 0.55 14.94 4.78
N GLY A 54 0.57 15.04 6.11
CA GLY A 54 1.75 14.78 6.92
C GLY A 54 2.20 13.32 6.84
N ILE A 55 1.25 12.38 6.97
CA ILE A 55 1.52 10.95 6.84
C ILE A 55 1.94 10.61 5.41
N PHE A 56 1.29 11.17 4.39
CA PHE A 56 1.69 10.99 3.00
C PHE A 56 3.16 11.35 2.79
N SER A 57 3.56 12.54 3.24
CA SER A 57 4.93 13.03 3.12
C SER A 57 5.93 12.12 3.86
N LEU A 58 5.54 11.62 5.03
CA LEU A 58 6.34 10.67 5.81
C LEU A 58 6.55 9.34 5.06
N LEU A 59 5.50 8.80 4.44
CA LEU A 59 5.58 7.56 3.67
C LEU A 59 6.35 7.74 2.36
N VAL A 60 6.24 8.90 1.69
CA VAL A 60 7.10 9.24 0.55
C VAL A 60 8.57 9.24 0.97
N TYR A 61 8.89 9.87 2.11
CA TYR A 61 10.23 9.85 2.66
C TYR A 61 10.72 8.42 2.95
N LYS A 62 9.86 7.55 3.53
CA LYS A 62 10.16 6.13 3.76
C LYS A 62 10.65 5.47 2.47
N HIS A 63 9.85 5.52 1.41
CA HIS A 63 10.17 4.85 0.14
C HIS A 63 11.41 5.44 -0.55
N GLN A 64 11.60 6.75 -0.48
CA GLN A 64 12.82 7.40 -0.98
C GLN A 64 14.08 7.04 -0.20
N ALA A 65 13.96 6.85 1.10
CA ALA A 65 15.08 6.44 1.95
C ALA A 65 15.42 4.97 1.73
N LEU A 66 14.40 4.10 1.65
CA LEU A 66 14.57 2.67 1.38
C LEU A 66 15.16 2.42 0.00
N SER A 67 14.82 3.22 -1.01
CA SER A 67 15.42 3.09 -2.35
C SER A 67 16.91 3.43 -2.39
N LYS A 68 17.44 4.08 -1.35
CA LYS A 68 18.86 4.45 -1.20
C LYS A 68 19.59 3.58 -0.19
N ALA A 69 18.88 2.84 0.65
CA ALA A 69 19.47 1.96 1.64
C ALA A 69 20.12 0.76 0.95
N THR A 70 21.35 0.45 1.32
CA THR A 70 22.14 -0.64 0.73
C THR A 70 22.29 -1.82 1.68
N THR A 71 22.05 -1.59 2.98
CA THR A 71 22.19 -2.60 4.03
C THR A 71 20.89 -2.78 4.82
N GLU A 72 20.73 -3.98 5.38
CA GLU A 72 19.60 -4.28 6.27
C GLU A 72 19.59 -3.40 7.53
N LYS A 73 20.77 -2.99 8.00
CA LYS A 73 20.90 -2.06 9.12
C LYS A 73 20.28 -0.70 8.79
N GLU A 74 20.59 -0.14 7.62
CA GLU A 74 20.04 1.14 7.17
C GLU A 74 18.52 1.07 6.99
N ARG A 75 18.02 -0.03 6.40
CA ARG A 75 16.57 -0.27 6.27
C ARG A 75 15.88 -0.29 7.62
N ASN A 76 16.43 -1.05 8.58
CA ASN A 76 15.88 -1.12 9.94
C ASN A 76 15.90 0.23 10.67
N GLN A 77 16.92 1.06 10.46
CA GLN A 77 16.95 2.42 11.00
C GLN A 77 15.86 3.31 10.40
N ILE A 78 15.58 3.17 9.10
CA ILE A 78 14.47 3.88 8.44
C ILE A 78 13.15 3.43 9.06
N TYR A 79 12.93 2.12 9.20
CA TYR A 79 11.72 1.56 9.80
C TYR A 79 11.47 2.04 11.23
N GLU A 80 12.50 2.03 12.09
CA GLU A 80 12.37 2.56 13.45
C GLU A 80 12.11 4.08 13.47
N THR A 81 12.68 4.82 12.52
CA THR A 81 12.39 6.26 12.36
C THR A 81 10.94 6.50 11.98
N ILE A 82 10.41 5.75 11.01
CA ILE A 82 9.00 5.85 10.61
C ILE A 82 8.09 5.50 11.77
N LYS A 83 8.34 4.36 12.44
CA LYS A 83 7.60 3.93 13.62
C LYS A 83 7.56 5.00 14.71
N SER A 84 8.72 5.57 15.06
CA SER A 84 8.82 6.63 16.08
C SER A 84 8.04 7.90 15.68
N LYS A 85 8.06 8.26 14.39
CA LYS A 85 7.30 9.41 13.88
C LYS A 85 5.80 9.14 13.89
N LEU A 86 5.34 7.94 13.51
CA LEU A 86 3.94 7.57 13.61
C LEU A 86 3.45 7.57 15.07
N GLU A 87 4.28 7.07 15.99
CA GLU A 87 4.03 7.10 17.44
C GLU A 87 3.86 8.53 17.98
N GLY A 88 4.68 9.47 17.51
CA GLY A 88 4.57 10.88 17.90
C GLY A 88 3.48 11.66 17.15
N THR A 89 2.96 11.13 16.04
CA THR A 89 1.98 11.82 15.18
C THR A 89 0.54 11.44 15.53
N PHE A 90 0.30 10.16 15.81
CA PHE A 90 -1.05 9.69 16.15
C PHE A 90 -1.34 9.88 17.64
N SER A 91 -2.61 10.11 17.97
CA SER A 91 -3.05 10.01 19.36
C SER A 91 -2.89 8.57 19.86
N PRO A 92 -2.71 8.35 21.19
CA PRO A 92 -2.56 7.01 21.75
C PRO A 92 -3.68 6.04 21.36
N ASP A 93 -4.91 6.53 21.24
CA ASP A 93 -6.06 5.72 20.83
C ASP A 93 -6.02 5.32 19.36
N VAL A 94 -5.67 6.25 18.46
CA VAL A 94 -5.50 5.95 17.03
C VAL A 94 -4.36 4.96 16.84
N PHE A 95 -3.25 5.19 17.55
CA PHE A 95 -2.09 4.32 17.45
C PHE A 95 -2.35 2.91 18.00
N ARG A 96 -3.14 2.80 19.08
CA ARG A 96 -3.60 1.50 19.59
C ARG A 96 -4.47 0.77 18.58
N LYS A 97 -5.41 1.46 17.92
CA LYS A 97 -6.23 0.88 16.83
C LYS A 97 -5.35 0.39 15.68
N LEU A 98 -4.35 1.18 15.30
CA LEU A 98 -3.39 0.81 14.27
C LEU A 98 -2.63 -0.46 14.65
N LYS A 99 -2.09 -0.53 15.88
CA LYS A 99 -1.38 -1.73 16.40
C LYS A 99 -2.25 -2.99 16.45
N ASN A 100 -3.55 -2.83 16.69
CA ASN A 100 -4.49 -3.95 16.67
C ASN A 100 -4.74 -4.49 15.26
N ASN A 101 -4.56 -3.67 14.22
CA ASN A 101 -4.53 -4.12 12.83
C ASN A 101 -3.08 -4.40 12.40
N LYS A 102 -2.60 -5.60 12.74
CA LYS A 102 -1.20 -6.00 12.50
C LYS A 102 -0.78 -5.85 11.03
N ALA A 103 -1.65 -6.22 10.09
CA ALA A 103 -1.33 -6.13 8.67
C ALA A 103 -1.13 -4.66 8.25
N LEU A 104 -2.03 -3.77 8.68
CA LEU A 104 -1.91 -2.34 8.40
C LEU A 104 -0.70 -1.72 9.08
N TYR A 105 -0.45 -2.07 10.34
CA TYR A 105 0.70 -1.56 11.08
C TYR A 105 2.01 -1.95 10.40
N GLU A 106 2.21 -3.23 10.09
CA GLU A 106 3.40 -3.74 9.44
C GLU A 106 3.59 -3.10 8.05
N ASN A 107 2.53 -2.88 7.27
CA ASN A 107 2.60 -2.20 5.97
C ASN A 107 3.12 -0.75 6.07
N LEU A 108 2.89 -0.06 7.19
CA LEU A 108 3.41 1.29 7.38
C LEU A 108 4.88 1.29 7.81
N ILE A 109 5.29 0.30 8.62
CA ILE A 109 6.60 0.28 9.27
C ILE A 109 7.60 -0.72 8.66
N LYS A 110 7.23 -1.52 7.67
CA LYS A 110 8.09 -2.47 6.94
C LYS A 110 7.76 -2.48 5.46
#